data_AF-A0A2T2N2M3-F1
#
_entry.id   AF-A0A2T2N2M3-F1
#
_cell.length_a   1.000
_cell.length_b   1.000
_cell.length_c   1.000
_cell.angle_alpha   90.00
_cell.angle_beta   90.00
_cell.angle_gamma   90.00
#
_symmetry.space_group_name_H-M   'P 1'
#
loop_
_entity.id
_entity.type
_entity.pdbx_description
1 polymer ?
#
loop_
_entity_poly.entity_id
_entity_poly.type
_entity_poly.pdbx_seq_one_letter_code
_entity_poly.pdbx_strand_id
1 'polypeptide(L)'
;MTERLLAYEGALEAAFPNHIRLSIHRSTGESKIPIPLIPQPEGFGLQPWNCCVLVTAQGQFLTGHSRDYRYNDSCEVIEKDGKPFFIRERHDVFNWPEHIRLDHMYGGTVIVENTSLQDEELSPALKLKLANLVLRCKSVEVRGFRI
;
A
#
# COMPACT_ATOMS: atom_id res chain seq x y z
N MET A 1 9.36 -26.50 -12.34
CA MET A 1 9.65 -25.11 -11.92
C MET A 1 10.91 -25.04 -11.06
N THR A 2 11.06 -25.92 -10.06
CA THR A 2 12.21 -25.97 -9.14
C THR A 2 13.58 -26.03 -9.83
N GLU A 3 13.76 -26.90 -10.82
CA GLU A 3 15.05 -27.02 -11.52
C GLU A 3 15.49 -25.73 -12.20
N ARG A 4 14.54 -24.97 -12.77
CA ARG A 4 14.85 -23.67 -13.38
C ARG A 4 15.28 -22.64 -12.33
N LEU A 5 14.68 -22.66 -11.15
CA LEU A 5 15.06 -21.75 -10.06
C LEU A 5 16.45 -22.06 -9.53
N LEU A 6 16.81 -23.35 -9.40
CA LEU A 6 18.16 -23.78 -8.98
C LEU A 6 19.22 -23.45 -10.04
N ALA A 7 18.91 -23.65 -11.32
CA ALA A 7 19.82 -23.28 -12.40
C ALA A 7 20.05 -21.76 -12.46
N TYR A 8 18.98 -20.98 -12.29
CA TYR A 8 19.07 -19.52 -12.22
C TYR A 8 19.89 -19.05 -11.01
N GLU A 9 19.73 -19.73 -9.88
CA GLU A 9 20.53 -19.53 -8.68
C GLU A 9 22.03 -19.73 -8.93
N GLY A 10 22.44 -20.85 -9.53
CA GLY A 10 23.84 -21.09 -9.85
C GLY A 10 24.42 -20.08 -10.84
N ALA A 11 23.62 -19.64 -11.82
CA ALA A 11 24.04 -18.60 -12.76
C ALA A 11 24.28 -17.25 -12.05
N LEU A 12 23.43 -16.88 -11.08
CA LEU A 12 23.61 -15.66 -10.30
C LEU A 12 24.86 -15.72 -9.41
N GLU A 13 25.15 -16.86 -8.79
CA GLU A 13 26.36 -17.03 -7.97
C GLU A 13 27.64 -16.93 -8.79
N ALA A 14 27.66 -17.51 -10.00
CA ALA A 14 28.79 -17.41 -10.92
C ALA A 14 29.01 -15.97 -11.43
N ALA A 15 27.93 -15.25 -11.75
CA ALA A 15 28.01 -13.90 -12.29
C ALA A 15 28.25 -12.82 -11.22
N PHE A 16 27.72 -13.02 -10.00
CA PHE A 16 27.72 -12.03 -8.93
C PHE A 16 28.19 -12.62 -7.58
N PRO A 17 29.39 -13.20 -7.50
CA PRO A 17 29.83 -13.98 -6.34
C PRO A 17 29.94 -13.18 -5.03
N ASN A 18 30.10 -11.86 -5.13
CA ASN A 18 30.29 -10.96 -3.97
C ASN A 18 29.05 -10.09 -3.66
N HIS A 19 27.88 -10.41 -4.21
CA HIS A 19 26.65 -9.64 -3.96
C HIS A 19 25.82 -10.23 -2.82
N ILE A 20 25.16 -9.37 -2.05
CA ILE A 20 24.18 -9.80 -1.05
C ILE A 20 23.01 -10.45 -1.78
N ARG A 21 22.69 -11.67 -1.38
CA ARG A 21 21.63 -12.43 -2.01
C ARG A 21 20.31 -12.26 -1.27
N LEU A 22 19.34 -11.63 -1.92
CA LEU A 22 18.00 -11.45 -1.39
C LEU A 22 17.06 -12.56 -1.88
N SER A 23 16.04 -12.88 -1.09
CA SER A 23 15.01 -13.86 -1.42
C SER A 23 13.62 -13.35 -1.07
N ILE A 24 12.67 -13.53 -1.99
CA ILE A 24 11.23 -13.29 -1.77
C ILE A 24 10.52 -14.51 -1.15
N HIS A 25 11.25 -15.60 -0.95
CA HIS A 25 10.81 -16.80 -0.24
C HIS A 25 11.53 -16.89 1.12
N ARG A 26 10.90 -17.55 2.09
CA ARG A 26 11.57 -17.84 3.36
C ARG A 26 12.84 -18.65 3.11
N SER A 27 13.89 -18.33 3.85
CA SER A 27 15.16 -19.05 3.87
C SER A 27 15.67 -19.12 5.31
N THR A 28 16.64 -20.01 5.56
CA THR A 28 17.35 -20.09 6.84
C THR A 28 18.29 -18.91 7.09
N GLY A 29 18.49 -18.04 6.08
CA GLY A 29 19.42 -16.90 6.17
C GLY A 29 20.87 -17.22 5.85
N GLU A 30 21.24 -18.51 5.66
CA GLU A 30 22.63 -18.93 5.48
C GLU A 30 23.24 -18.48 4.15
N SER A 31 22.48 -18.58 3.05
CA SER A 31 22.94 -18.19 1.70
C SER A 31 22.14 -17.06 1.07
N LYS A 32 20.95 -16.75 1.63
CA LYS A 32 20.03 -15.73 1.11
C LYS A 32 19.28 -15.09 2.26
N ILE A 33 19.17 -13.76 2.24
CA ILE A 33 18.40 -12.97 3.20
C ILE A 33 16.95 -12.87 2.71
N PRO A 34 15.96 -13.36 3.48
CA PRO A 34 14.56 -13.23 3.10
C PRO A 34 14.09 -11.79 3.31
N ILE A 35 13.48 -11.18 2.29
CA ILE A 35 12.93 -9.83 2.34
C ILE A 35 11.50 -9.79 1.79
N PRO A 36 10.51 -9.29 2.55
CA PRO A 36 9.18 -9.06 2.01
C PRO A 36 9.20 -7.79 1.17
N LEU A 37 8.60 -7.84 -0.03
CA LEU A 37 8.53 -6.67 -0.93
C LEU A 37 7.32 -5.77 -0.66
N ILE A 38 6.38 -6.23 0.14
CA ILE A 38 5.08 -5.59 0.43
C ILE A 38 4.68 -5.86 1.89
N PRO A 39 3.81 -5.02 2.48
CA PRO A 39 3.45 -5.12 3.89
C PRO A 39 2.75 -6.44 4.21
N GLN A 40 3.42 -7.31 4.96
CA GLN A 40 2.91 -8.62 5.38
C GLN A 40 3.06 -8.76 6.90
N PRO A 41 2.37 -7.95 7.71
CA PRO A 41 2.56 -7.95 9.16
C PRO A 41 2.27 -9.30 9.82
N GLU A 42 1.39 -10.11 9.21
CA GLU A 42 0.96 -11.42 9.72
C GLU A 42 1.62 -12.60 8.99
N GLY A 43 2.56 -12.35 8.07
CA GLY A 43 3.04 -13.42 7.19
C GLY A 43 4.31 -13.14 6.40
N PHE A 44 4.65 -14.08 5.52
CA PHE A 44 5.73 -13.94 4.56
C PHE A 44 5.48 -14.88 3.39
N GLY A 45 5.72 -14.41 2.17
CA GLY A 45 5.72 -15.22 0.96
C GLY A 45 4.70 -14.79 -0.08
N LEU A 46 3.84 -13.82 0.23
CA LEU A 46 3.04 -13.15 -0.79
C LEU A 46 3.97 -12.24 -1.60
N GLN A 47 3.83 -12.33 -2.92
CA GLN A 47 4.61 -11.54 -3.86
C GLN A 47 3.67 -10.59 -4.61
N PRO A 48 4.12 -9.37 -4.98
CA PRO A 48 3.24 -8.34 -5.57
C PRO A 48 2.42 -8.82 -6.77
N TRP A 49 2.98 -9.73 -7.57
CA TRP A 49 2.32 -10.27 -8.77
C TRP A 49 1.29 -11.38 -8.49
N ASN A 50 1.16 -11.84 -7.24
CA ASN A 50 0.26 -12.93 -6.84
C ASN A 50 -0.78 -12.51 -5.78
N CYS A 51 -0.84 -11.23 -5.42
CA CYS A 51 -1.69 -10.70 -4.36
C CYS A 51 -2.08 -9.24 -4.64
N CYS A 52 -2.80 -8.65 -3.70
CA CYS A 52 -3.17 -7.23 -3.72
C CYS A 52 -2.99 -6.60 -2.33
N VAL A 53 -2.84 -5.28 -2.32
CA VAL A 53 -2.72 -4.47 -1.10
C VAL A 53 -4.09 -4.01 -0.66
N LEU A 54 -4.36 -4.17 0.64
CA LEU A 54 -5.52 -3.63 1.33
C LEU A 54 -5.08 -2.46 2.22
N VAL A 55 -5.81 -1.35 2.16
CA VAL A 55 -5.74 -0.29 3.16
C VAL A 55 -6.95 -0.39 4.08
N THR A 56 -6.72 -0.58 5.38
CA THR A 56 -7.79 -0.71 6.37
C THR A 56 -8.42 0.64 6.71
N ALA A 57 -9.57 0.63 7.39
CA ALA A 57 -10.23 1.81 7.96
C ALA A 57 -9.37 2.53 9.03
N GLN A 58 -8.33 1.85 9.52
CA GLN A 58 -7.31 2.36 10.43
C GLN A 58 -6.03 2.75 9.67
N GLY A 59 -6.06 2.86 8.34
CA GLY A 59 -4.92 3.30 7.53
C GLY A 59 -3.73 2.32 7.51
N GLN A 60 -3.94 1.08 7.94
CA GLN A 60 -2.90 0.05 7.91
C GLN A 60 -2.85 -0.61 6.53
N PHE A 61 -1.66 -1.00 6.11
CA PHE A 61 -1.45 -1.71 4.86
C PHE A 61 -1.33 -3.21 5.15
N LEU A 62 -2.23 -3.99 4.59
CA LEU A 62 -2.24 -5.44 4.62
C LEU A 62 -2.05 -5.99 3.20
N THR A 63 -1.72 -7.28 3.11
CA THR A 63 -1.62 -7.99 1.83
C THR A 63 -2.45 -9.26 1.90
N GLY A 64 -3.22 -9.53 0.87
CA GLY A 64 -4.01 -10.76 0.75
C GLY A 64 -4.34 -11.09 -0.71
N HIS A 65 -5.04 -12.20 -0.94
CA HIS A 65 -5.45 -12.57 -2.29
C HIS A 65 -6.71 -11.81 -2.69
N SER A 66 -6.81 -11.43 -3.97
CA SER A 66 -7.94 -10.64 -4.47
C SER A 66 -9.30 -11.33 -4.27
N ARG A 67 -9.32 -12.66 -4.23
CA ARG A 67 -10.54 -13.44 -4.00
C ARG A 67 -11.11 -13.22 -2.59
N ASP A 68 -10.27 -12.89 -1.62
CA ASP A 68 -10.66 -12.73 -0.22
C ASP A 68 -11.38 -11.38 0.00
N TYR A 69 -11.22 -10.44 -0.94
CA TYR A 69 -11.80 -9.10 -0.87
C TYR A 69 -12.87 -8.81 -1.92
N ARG A 70 -12.83 -9.51 -3.08
CA ARG A 70 -13.72 -9.24 -4.23
C ARG A 70 -15.21 -9.28 -3.89
N TYR A 71 -15.60 -10.12 -2.94
CA TYR A 71 -17.01 -10.32 -2.53
C TYR A 71 -17.32 -9.72 -1.16
N ASN A 72 -16.41 -8.89 -0.64
CA ASN A 72 -16.60 -8.24 0.64
C ASN A 72 -17.16 -6.83 0.45
N ASP A 73 -18.41 -6.63 0.82
CA ASP A 73 -19.10 -5.33 0.72
C ASP A 73 -18.48 -4.25 1.63
N SER A 74 -17.66 -4.64 2.62
CA SER A 74 -16.89 -3.70 3.43
C SER A 74 -15.66 -3.14 2.71
N CYS A 75 -15.36 -3.60 1.49
CA CYS A 75 -14.21 -3.19 0.71
C CYS A 75 -14.62 -2.47 -0.59
N GLU A 76 -13.71 -1.67 -1.11
CA GLU A 76 -13.82 -1.01 -2.41
C GLU A 76 -12.51 -1.09 -3.18
N VAL A 77 -12.61 -1.13 -4.50
CA VAL A 77 -11.44 -1.03 -5.39
C VAL A 77 -11.19 0.45 -5.64
N ILE A 78 -10.00 0.91 -5.28
CA ILE A 78 -9.54 2.26 -5.60
C ILE A 78 -8.88 2.21 -6.98
N GLU A 79 -9.35 3.06 -7.87
CA GLU A 79 -8.80 3.19 -9.22
C GLU A 79 -7.82 4.35 -9.32
N LYS A 80 -6.84 4.19 -10.19
CA LYS A 80 -5.92 5.25 -10.62
C LYS A 80 -5.80 5.19 -12.13
N ASP A 81 -6.05 6.30 -12.80
CA ASP A 81 -6.04 6.41 -14.27
C ASP A 81 -6.96 5.36 -14.95
N GLY A 82 -8.14 5.11 -14.36
CA GLY A 82 -9.13 4.14 -14.84
C GLY A 82 -8.73 2.67 -14.69
N LYS A 83 -7.74 2.38 -13.83
CA LYS A 83 -7.27 1.01 -13.56
C LYS A 83 -7.33 0.70 -12.07
N PRO A 84 -7.70 -0.52 -11.66
CA PRO A 84 -7.58 -0.96 -10.27
C PRO A 84 -6.16 -0.76 -9.75
N PHE A 85 -6.04 -0.06 -8.61
CA PHE A 85 -4.75 0.29 -8.02
C PHE A 85 -4.53 -0.45 -6.70
N PHE A 86 -5.47 -0.36 -5.76
CA PHE A 86 -5.46 -1.13 -4.51
C PHE A 86 -6.88 -1.31 -3.97
N ILE A 87 -7.03 -2.06 -2.88
CA ILE A 87 -8.30 -2.28 -2.20
C ILE A 87 -8.31 -1.47 -0.92
N ARG A 88 -9.43 -0.87 -0.56
CA ARG A 88 -9.59 -0.12 0.68
C ARG A 88 -10.84 -0.57 1.43
N GLU A 89 -10.77 -0.64 2.75
CA GLU A 89 -11.98 -0.77 3.57
C GLU A 89 -12.80 0.51 3.50
N ARG A 90 -14.10 0.36 3.27
CA ARG A 90 -15.05 1.47 3.28
C ARG A 90 -15.10 2.06 4.69
N HIS A 91 -14.92 3.36 4.77
CA HIS A 91 -15.05 4.09 6.03
C HIS A 91 -15.32 5.57 5.75
N ASP A 92 -16.21 6.19 6.53
CA ASP A 92 -16.63 7.58 6.30
C ASP A 92 -15.49 8.59 6.35
N VAL A 93 -14.41 8.28 7.06
CA VAL A 93 -13.19 9.11 7.11
C VAL A 93 -12.56 9.33 5.73
N PHE A 94 -12.80 8.44 4.76
CA PHE A 94 -12.28 8.52 3.41
C PHE A 94 -13.23 9.18 2.40
N ASN A 95 -14.45 9.55 2.82
CA ASN A 95 -15.46 10.15 1.92
C ASN A 95 -15.28 11.67 1.83
N TRP A 96 -14.38 12.15 0.98
CA TRP A 96 -14.12 13.59 0.81
C TRP A 96 -14.87 14.16 -0.41
N PRO A 97 -15.11 15.49 -0.46
CA PRO A 97 -15.61 16.14 -1.66
C PRO A 97 -14.77 15.82 -2.89
N GLU A 98 -15.36 15.79 -4.09
CA GLU A 98 -14.68 15.36 -5.33
C GLU A 98 -13.40 16.15 -5.64
N HIS A 99 -13.35 17.42 -5.28
CA HIS A 99 -12.17 18.26 -5.47
C HIS A 99 -11.04 17.99 -4.45
N ILE A 100 -11.25 17.15 -3.44
CA ILE A 100 -10.24 16.76 -2.47
C ILE A 100 -9.85 15.31 -2.71
N ARG A 101 -8.64 15.10 -3.23
CA ARG A 101 -8.10 13.77 -3.49
C ARG A 101 -7.41 13.22 -2.24
N LEU A 102 -7.62 11.93 -2.00
CA LEU A 102 -6.87 11.16 -1.01
C LEU A 102 -5.93 10.18 -1.71
N ASP A 103 -4.63 10.34 -1.50
CA ASP A 103 -3.62 9.38 -1.96
C ASP A 103 -2.99 8.64 -0.77
N HIS A 104 -3.02 7.31 -0.83
CA HIS A 104 -2.40 6.44 0.16
C HIS A 104 -0.97 6.11 -0.27
N MET A 105 0.00 6.61 0.48
CA MET A 105 1.42 6.40 0.21
C MET A 105 1.97 5.20 0.98
N TYR A 106 2.89 4.49 0.34
CA TYR A 106 3.63 3.42 1.00
C TYR A 106 4.28 3.93 2.29
N GLY A 107 4.15 3.16 3.36
CA GLY A 107 4.59 3.56 4.70
C GLY A 107 3.50 4.17 5.59
N GLY A 108 2.26 4.30 5.10
CA GLY A 108 1.10 4.66 5.92
C GLY A 108 0.75 6.16 5.94
N THR A 109 1.37 6.95 5.05
CA THR A 109 1.07 8.37 4.90
C THR A 109 -0.13 8.55 3.98
N VAL A 110 -1.05 9.45 4.35
CA VAL A 110 -2.14 9.86 3.46
C VAL A 110 -1.93 11.30 3.04
N ILE A 111 -1.97 11.56 1.74
CA ILE A 111 -1.95 12.92 1.19
C ILE A 111 -3.39 13.35 0.98
N VAL A 112 -3.76 14.48 1.58
CA VAL A 112 -5.02 15.18 1.37
C VAL A 112 -4.72 16.38 0.50
N GLU A 113 -5.14 16.32 -0.77
CA GLU A 113 -4.82 17.33 -1.76
C GLU A 113 -6.09 18.01 -2.27
N ASN A 114 -6.15 19.33 -2.15
CA ASN A 114 -7.12 20.13 -2.89
C ASN A 114 -6.68 20.22 -4.35
N THR A 115 -7.52 19.69 -5.23
CA THR A 115 -7.31 19.70 -6.70
C THR A 115 -8.09 20.83 -7.39
N SER A 116 -8.86 21.62 -6.62
CA SER A 116 -9.50 22.81 -7.17
C SER A 116 -8.45 23.89 -7.49
N LEU A 117 -8.77 24.76 -8.44
CA LEU A 117 -7.95 25.92 -8.78
C LEU A 117 -8.04 27.04 -7.73
N GLN A 118 -8.87 26.87 -6.70
CA GLN A 118 -9.11 27.86 -5.67
C GLN A 118 -8.39 27.45 -4.39
N ASP A 119 -7.64 28.40 -3.84
CA ASP A 119 -6.97 28.24 -2.56
C ASP A 119 -8.01 28.48 -1.45
N GLU A 120 -8.68 27.41 -1.06
CA GLU A 120 -9.74 27.42 -0.05
C GLU A 120 -9.22 26.98 1.33
N GLU A 121 -9.83 27.53 2.38
CA GLU A 121 -9.60 27.06 3.74
C GLU A 121 -10.51 25.85 4.03
N LEU A 122 -10.01 24.86 4.76
CA LEU A 122 -10.83 23.73 5.21
C LEU A 122 -11.99 24.20 6.10
N SER A 123 -13.21 23.82 5.73
CA SER A 123 -14.38 24.07 6.58
C SER A 123 -14.24 23.38 7.95
N PRO A 124 -14.92 23.85 9.02
CA PRO A 124 -14.85 23.22 10.34
C PRO A 124 -15.18 21.72 10.33
N ALA A 125 -16.13 21.29 9.48
CA ALA A 125 -16.46 19.88 9.32
C ALA A 125 -15.32 19.07 8.71
N LEU A 126 -14.64 19.63 7.68
CA LEU A 126 -13.49 18.97 7.06
C LEU A 126 -12.24 19.00 7.96
N LYS A 127 -12.06 20.04 8.79
CA LYS A 127 -11.01 20.06 9.83
C LYS A 127 -11.20 18.94 10.85
N LEU A 128 -12.43 18.72 11.32
CA LEU A 128 -12.73 17.59 12.21
C LEU A 128 -12.48 16.25 11.52
N LYS A 129 -12.86 16.13 10.23
CA LYS A 129 -12.60 14.94 9.43
C LYS A 129 -11.09 14.68 9.25
N LEU A 130 -10.31 15.73 9.00
CA LEU A 130 -8.85 15.68 8.92
C LEU A 130 -8.26 15.19 10.25
N ALA A 131 -8.72 15.73 11.38
CA ALA A 131 -8.28 15.29 12.70
C ALA A 131 -8.55 13.79 12.91
N ASN A 132 -9.74 13.29 12.53
CA ASN A 132 -10.06 11.86 12.60
C ASN A 132 -9.18 11.00 11.67
N LEU A 133 -8.79 11.53 10.51
CA LEU A 133 -7.86 10.85 9.60
C LEU A 133 -6.46 10.76 10.22
N VAL A 134 -5.96 11.84 10.84
CA VAL A 134 -4.66 11.88 11.54
C VAL A 134 -4.58 10.88 12.68
N LEU A 135 -5.67 10.66 13.41
CA LEU A 135 -5.71 9.68 14.51
C LEU A 135 -5.65 8.22 14.04
N ARG A 136 -5.91 7.96 12.75
CA ARG A 136 -5.97 6.61 12.17
C ARG A 136 -4.72 6.29 11.38
N CYS A 137 -4.34 7.18 10.48
CA CYS A 137 -3.19 6.98 9.60
C CYS A 137 -1.89 7.30 10.32
N LYS A 138 -0.78 6.73 9.84
CA LYS A 138 0.54 6.96 10.47
C LYS A 138 0.97 8.43 10.37
N SER A 139 0.68 9.06 9.24
CA SER A 139 0.85 10.50 9.06
C SER A 139 -0.10 11.02 7.98
N VAL A 140 -0.34 12.33 8.00
CA VAL A 140 -1.15 13.01 7.00
C VAL A 140 -0.40 14.23 6.50
N GLU A 141 -0.37 14.40 5.18
CA GLU A 141 0.16 15.58 4.52
C GLU A 141 -1.00 16.34 3.84
N VAL A 142 -1.03 17.66 3.98
CA VAL A 142 -2.11 18.50 3.43
C VAL A 142 -1.50 19.43 2.38
N ARG A 143 -2.08 19.45 1.17
CA ARG A 143 -1.58 20.21 0.01
C ARG A 143 -2.69 20.99 -0.69
N GLY A 144 -2.35 22.17 -1.23
CA GLY A 144 -3.28 22.99 -2.02
C GLY A 144 -4.36 23.70 -1.18
N PHE A 145 -4.15 23.84 0.12
CA PHE A 145 -5.05 24.59 1.00
C PHE A 145 -4.35 25.84 1.50
N ARG A 146 -5.16 26.88 1.74
CA ARG A 146 -4.70 28.08 2.45
C ARG A 146 -4.56 27.76 3.94
N ILE A 147 -3.39 28.09 4.50
CA ILE A 147 -3.04 27.90 5.92
C ILE A 147 -3.52 29.10 6.74
#